data_AF-W2X805-F1
#
_entry.id   AF-W2X805-F1
#
_cell.length_a   1.000
_cell.length_b   1.000
_cell.length_c   1.000
_cell.angle_alpha   90.00
_cell.angle_beta   90.00
_cell.angle_gamma   90.00
#
_symmetry.space_group_name_H-M   'P 1'
#
loop_
_entity.id
_entity.type
_entity.pdbx_description
1 polymer ?
#
loop_
_entity_poly.entity_id
_entity_poly.type
_entity_poly.pdbx_seq_one_letter_code
_entity_poly.pdbx_strand_id
1 'polypeptide(L)'
;MFKKPVADPAPETNSRSFLAPVFKKAVKGATSYMPLAWVPPTSNECERFFSQAKLVYSDLRQSMDVNTLEVLMFLSYNRDAWDVGTIQAVKRKMRN
;
A
#
# COMPACT_ATOMS: atom_id res chain seq x y z
N MET A 1 3.10 61.14 -28.31
CA MET A 1 4.18 61.18 -27.30
C MET A 1 3.93 60.06 -26.30
N PHE A 2 4.56 58.90 -26.48
CA PHE A 2 4.48 57.79 -25.52
C PHE A 2 5.65 57.92 -24.54
N LYS A 3 5.35 58.19 -23.26
CA LYS A 3 6.34 58.15 -22.18
C LYS A 3 6.76 56.69 -21.98
N LYS A 4 8.06 56.40 -22.09
CA LYS A 4 8.64 55.13 -21.61
C LYS A 4 8.51 55.07 -20.09
N PRO A 5 8.13 53.93 -19.49
CA PRO A 5 8.23 53.78 -18.05
C PRO A 5 9.71 53.69 -17.65
N VAL A 6 10.03 54.42 -16.58
CA VAL A 6 11.31 54.41 -15.88
C VAL A 6 11.59 52.98 -15.38
N ALA A 7 12.79 52.49 -15.64
CA ALA A 7 13.25 51.23 -15.07
C ALA A 7 13.53 51.44 -13.58
N ASP A 8 12.79 50.73 -12.73
CA ASP A 8 13.11 50.65 -11.30
C ASP A 8 14.41 49.86 -11.11
N PRO A 9 15.26 50.27 -10.15
CA PRO A 9 16.55 49.64 -9.91
C PRO A 9 16.38 48.20 -9.41
N ALA A 10 17.27 47.34 -9.90
CA ALA A 10 17.32 45.91 -9.60
C ALA A 10 17.18 45.62 -8.10
N PRO A 11 16.37 44.62 -7.69
CA PRO A 11 16.44 44.11 -6.34
C PRO A 11 17.78 43.37 -6.21
N GLU A 12 18.70 43.96 -5.46
CA GLU A 12 19.91 43.29 -5.00
C GLU A 12 19.51 42.15 -4.08
N THR A 13 19.29 40.97 -4.65
CA THR A 13 19.00 39.74 -3.91
C THR A 13 20.30 39.19 -3.33
N ASN A 14 20.94 39.92 -2.42
CA ASN A 14 21.93 39.35 -1.52
C ASN A 14 21.23 38.72 -0.31
N SER A 15 20.23 37.89 -0.58
CA SER A 15 19.64 37.01 0.43
C SER A 15 20.48 35.75 0.45
N ARG A 16 21.55 35.76 1.27
CA ARG A 16 22.16 34.53 1.78
C ARG A 16 21.11 33.81 2.64
N SER A 17 20.17 33.16 1.96
CA SER A 17 19.09 32.43 2.58
C SER A 17 19.68 31.30 3.41
N PHE A 18 19.31 31.24 4.69
CA PHE A 18 19.68 30.19 5.63
C PHE A 18 19.25 28.79 5.19
N LEU A 19 18.41 28.69 4.16
CA LEU A 19 17.97 27.45 3.54
C LEU A 19 19.00 26.89 2.53
N ALA A 20 19.95 27.71 2.07
CA ALA A 20 20.96 27.31 1.08
C ALA A 20 21.84 26.11 1.51
N PRO A 21 22.19 25.90 2.79
CA PRO A 21 22.94 24.73 3.23
C PRO A 21 22.06 23.47 3.33
N VAL A 22 20.75 23.62 3.55
CA VAL A 22 19.80 22.51 3.76
C VAL A 22 19.59 21.75 2.45
N PHE A 23 19.50 22.44 1.32
CA PHE A 23 19.34 21.81 0.01
C PHE A 23 20.63 21.20 -0.57
N LYS A 24 21.79 21.40 0.06
CA LYS A 24 23.09 20.89 -0.45
C LYS A 24 23.40 19.46 -0.03
N LYS A 25 22.50 18.77 0.68
CA LYS A 25 22.77 17.42 1.19
C LYS A 25 21.80 16.39 0.63
N ALA A 26 22.41 15.47 -0.14
CA ALA A 26 21.89 14.21 -0.68
C ALA A 26 21.07 14.26 -1.99
N VAL A 27 21.77 14.33 -3.13
CA VAL A 27 21.37 13.56 -4.32
C VAL A 27 22.21 12.29 -4.33
N LYS A 28 21.92 11.37 -3.42
CA LYS A 28 22.49 10.02 -3.45
C LYS A 28 21.45 9.14 -4.13
N GLY A 29 21.56 9.02 -5.46
CA GLY A 29 20.73 8.19 -6.33
C GLY A 29 19.24 8.46 -6.15
N ALA A 30 18.64 9.30 -6.99
CA ALA A 30 17.19 9.30 -7.13
C ALA A 30 16.79 7.87 -7.49
N THR A 31 16.25 7.12 -6.54
CA THR A 31 15.55 5.87 -6.86
C THR A 31 14.44 6.30 -7.80
N SER A 32 14.45 5.75 -9.02
CA SER A 32 13.37 5.99 -9.96
C SER A 32 12.07 5.65 -9.24
N TYR A 33 11.18 6.64 -9.09
CA TYR A 33 9.86 6.40 -8.53
C TYR A 33 9.14 5.44 -9.48
N MET A 34 8.96 4.19 -9.04
CA MET A 34 8.22 3.20 -9.82
C MET A 34 6.74 3.62 -9.82
N PRO A 35 6.09 3.75 -10.99
CA PRO A 35 4.67 4.03 -11.04
C PRO A 35 3.88 2.92 -10.34
N LEU A 36 3.29 3.22 -9.18
CA LEU A 36 2.41 2.30 -8.45
C LEU A 36 0.99 2.32 -9.00
N ALA A 37 0.80 2.58 -10.31
CA ALA A 37 -0.53 2.62 -10.93
C ALA A 37 -1.27 1.27 -10.85
N TRP A 38 -0.53 0.17 -10.65
CA TRP A 38 -1.07 -1.17 -10.41
C TRP A 38 -1.48 -1.40 -8.95
N VAL A 39 -1.00 -0.56 -8.01
CA VAL A 39 -1.45 -0.59 -6.61
C VAL A 39 -2.68 0.31 -6.53
N PRO A 40 -3.85 -0.23 -6.17
CA PRO A 40 -5.04 0.59 -6.01
C PRO A 40 -4.77 1.75 -5.03
N PRO A 41 -5.30 2.96 -5.29
CA PRO A 41 -5.04 4.16 -4.48
C PRO A 41 -5.47 4.02 -3.01
N THR A 42 -6.25 3.00 -2.69
CA THR A 42 -6.50 2.51 -1.34
C THR A 42 -6.24 1.00 -1.32
N SER A 43 -5.11 0.56 -0.78
CA SER A 43 -4.84 -0.87 -0.55
C SER A 43 -5.71 -1.40 0.61
N ASN A 44 -7.02 -1.16 0.57
CA ASN A 44 -7.96 -1.58 1.60
C ASN A 44 -8.19 -3.09 1.61
N GLU A 45 -7.67 -3.84 0.63
CA GLU A 45 -7.81 -5.30 0.60
C GLU A 45 -7.15 -5.95 1.81
N CYS A 46 -5.93 -5.52 2.19
CA CYS A 46 -5.29 -6.00 3.40
C CYS A 46 -6.07 -5.58 4.66
N GLU A 47 -6.53 -4.34 4.75
CA GLU A 47 -7.30 -3.86 5.90
C GLU A 47 -8.63 -4.59 6.06
N ARG A 48 -9.36 -4.81 4.96
CA ARG A 48 -10.62 -5.56 4.91
C ARG A 48 -10.37 -7.01 5.31
N PHE A 49 -9.33 -7.63 4.77
CA PHE A 49 -8.92 -8.99 5.09
C PHE A 49 -8.61 -9.15 6.58
N PHE A 50 -7.75 -8.30 7.15
CA PHE A 50 -7.41 -8.39 8.57
C PHE A 50 -8.56 -7.99 9.50
N SER A 51 -9.48 -7.13 9.05
CA SER A 51 -10.73 -6.86 9.76
C SER A 51 -11.62 -8.10 9.85
N GLN A 52 -11.75 -8.86 8.75
CA GLN A 52 -12.45 -10.14 8.75
C GLN A 52 -11.73 -11.18 9.61
N ALA A 53 -10.40 -11.23 9.55
CA ALA A 53 -9.60 -12.11 10.38
C ALA A 53 -9.85 -11.88 11.88
N LYS A 54 -9.93 -10.61 12.29
CA LYS A 54 -10.29 -10.23 13.65
C LYS A 54 -11.67 -10.74 14.09
N LEU A 55 -12.66 -10.77 13.19
CA LEU A 55 -14.00 -11.29 13.52
C LEU A 55 -13.99 -12.82 13.69
N VAL A 56 -13.19 -13.53 12.90
CA VAL A 56 -13.06 -14.99 13.01
C VAL A 56 -12.21 -15.38 14.23
N TYR A 57 -11.19 -14.58 14.54
CA TYR A 57 -10.39 -14.71 15.76
C TYR A 57 -11.01 -13.92 16.91
N SER A 58 -12.23 -14.33 17.30
CA SER A 58 -12.97 -13.77 18.44
C SER A 58 -12.65 -14.49 19.75
N ASP A 59 -12.94 -13.87 20.89
CA ASP A 59 -12.69 -14.45 22.22
C ASP A 59 -13.34 -15.82 22.44
N LEU A 60 -14.51 -16.06 21.84
CA LEU A 60 -15.20 -17.36 21.94
C LEU A 60 -14.53 -18.48 21.13
N ARG A 61 -13.55 -18.14 20.28
CA ARG A 61 -12.81 -19.06 19.41
C ARG A 61 -11.31 -19.08 19.72
N GLN A 62 -10.91 -18.65 20.92
CA GLN A 62 -9.51 -18.67 21.34
C GLN A 62 -8.89 -20.08 21.40
N SER A 63 -9.72 -21.13 21.43
CA SER A 63 -9.24 -22.52 21.32
C SER A 63 -8.82 -22.93 19.91
N MET A 64 -9.03 -22.07 18.90
CA MET A 64 -8.64 -22.33 17.52
C MET A 64 -7.12 -22.18 17.34
N ASP A 65 -6.49 -23.21 16.79
CA ASP A 65 -5.07 -23.19 16.46
C ASP A 65 -4.76 -22.16 15.34
N VAL A 66 -3.59 -21.54 15.40
CA VAL A 66 -3.18 -20.50 14.45
C VAL A 66 -3.11 -21.04 13.02
N ASN A 67 -2.65 -22.28 12.83
CA ASN A 67 -2.64 -22.89 11.49
C ASN A 67 -4.06 -23.07 10.94
N THR A 68 -5.03 -23.35 11.82
CA THR A 68 -6.43 -23.47 11.42
C THR A 68 -6.99 -22.12 10.98
N LEU A 69 -6.67 -21.04 11.70
CA LEU A 69 -7.04 -19.69 11.30
C LEU A 69 -6.46 -19.33 9.93
N GLU A 70 -5.17 -19.62 9.68
CA GLU A 70 -4.51 -19.35 8.40
C GLU A 70 -5.21 -20.07 7.24
N VAL A 71 -5.52 -21.36 7.40
CA VAL A 71 -6.22 -22.14 6.38
C VAL A 71 -7.63 -21.60 6.13
N LEU A 72 -8.36 -21.23 7.18
CA LEU A 72 -9.70 -20.63 7.06
C LEU A 72 -9.65 -19.31 6.29
N MET A 73 -8.68 -18.45 6.59
CA MET A 73 -8.50 -17.17 5.91
C MET A 73 -8.05 -17.33 4.46
N PHE A 74 -7.15 -18.29 4.19
CA PHE A 74 -6.73 -18.60 2.83
C PHE A 74 -7.89 -19.07 1.96
N LEU A 75 -8.72 -19.98 2.51
CA LEU A 75 -9.90 -20.49 1.81
C LEU A 75 -10.98 -19.42 1.64
N SER A 76 -11.20 -18.56 2.64
CA SER A 76 -12.20 -17.49 2.54
C SER A 76 -11.83 -16.44 1.50
N TYR A 77 -10.55 -16.04 1.45
CA TYR A 77 -10.06 -15.05 0.48
C TYR A 77 -10.11 -15.58 -0.95
N ASN A 78 -9.69 -16.83 -1.16
CA ASN A 78 -9.69 -17.47 -2.48
C ASN A 78 -11.01 -18.18 -2.79
N ARG A 79 -12.15 -17.62 -2.39
CA ARG A 79 -13.45 -18.30 -2.51
C ARG A 79 -13.80 -18.69 -3.95
N ASP A 80 -13.40 -17.88 -4.92
CA ASP A 80 -13.67 -18.14 -6.33
C ASP A 80 -12.77 -19.25 -6.92
N ALA A 81 -11.71 -19.64 -6.21
CA ALA A 81 -10.77 -20.66 -6.66
C ALA A 81 -11.20 -22.09 -6.29
N TRP A 82 -12.29 -22.26 -5.52
CA TRP A 82 -12.75 -23.59 -5.10
C TRP A 82 -14.26 -23.67 -4.93
N ASP A 83 -14.79 -24.85 -5.20
CA ASP A 83 -16.21 -25.17 -5.06
C ASP A 83 -16.41 -26.53 -4.39
N VAL A 84 -17.68 -26.93 -4.22
CA VAL A 84 -18.03 -28.22 -3.63
C VAL A 84 -17.50 -29.38 -4.49
N GLY A 85 -17.50 -29.23 -5.82
CA GLY A 85 -16.97 -30.25 -6.73
C GLY A 85 -15.47 -30.49 -6.51
N THR A 86 -14.69 -29.42 -6.39
CA THR A 86 -13.25 -29.45 -6.14
C THR A 86 -12.94 -30.15 -4.82
N ILE A 87 -13.68 -29.83 -3.75
CA ILE A 87 -13.52 -30.49 -2.44
C ILE A 87 -13.86 -31.98 -2.52
N GLN A 88 -14.93 -32.34 -3.22
CA GLN A 88 -15.32 -33.75 -3.40
C GLN A 88 -14.27 -34.53 -4.20
N ALA A 89 -13.64 -33.92 -5.19
CA ALA A 89 -12.56 -34.54 -5.95
C ALA A 89 -11.32 -34.80 -5.06
N VAL A 90 -10.90 -33.79 -4.28
CA VAL A 90 -9.79 -33.92 -3.33
C VAL A 90 -10.08 -34.99 -2.28
N LYS A 91 -11.29 -35.00 -1.70
CA LYS A 91 -11.71 -35.99 -0.70
C LYS A 91 -11.73 -37.41 -1.24
N ARG A 92 -12.10 -37.59 -2.52
CA ARG A 92 -12.03 -38.89 -3.22
C ARG A 92 -10.58 -39.32 -3.40
N LYS A 93 -9.71 -38.41 -3.86
CA LYS A 93 -8.28 -38.66 -4.03
C LYS A 93 -7.60 -39.07 -2.72
N MET A 94 -7.94 -38.44 -1.60
CA MET A 94 -7.37 -38.76 -0.28
C MET A 94 -7.84 -40.11 0.30
N ARG A 95 -8.91 -40.69 -0.25
CA ARG A 95 -9.45 -41.98 0.21
C ARG A 95 -8.84 -43.18 -0.52
N ASN A 96 -8.27 -42.94 -1.70
CA ASN A 96 -7.56 -43.93 -2.52
C ASN A 96 -6.07 -43.94 -2.16
#